data_AF-A0A2P8W4A4-F1
#
_entry.id   AF-A0A2P8W4A4-F1
#
_cell.length_a   1.000
_cell.length_b   1.000
_cell.length_c   1.000
_cell.angle_alpha   90.00
_cell.angle_beta   90.00
_cell.angle_gamma   90.00
#
_symmetry.space_group_name_H-M   'P 1'
#
loop_
_entity.id
_entity.type
_entity.pdbx_description
1 polymer ?
#
loop_
_entity_poly.entity_id
_entity_poly.type
_entity_poly.pdbx_seq_one_letter_code
_entity_poly.pdbx_strand_id
1 'polypeptide(L)' 'MATFEFEASVKNDVIKVPAAHQAELVEGAKVKVIVLPSSQAEQIQAVKALFKETQFLPQAQLITEAEIAAEIAAYRAGQ' A
#
# COMPACT_ATOMS: atom_id res chain seq x y z
N MET A 1 -18.26 -33.54 -3.97
CA MET A 1 -17.05 -33.11 -4.69
C MET A 1 -16.29 -32.15 -3.80
N ALA A 2 -15.00 -32.39 -3.56
CA ALA A 2 -14.18 -31.46 -2.79
C ALA A 2 -13.88 -30.23 -3.65
N THR A 3 -14.08 -29.04 -3.10
CA THR A 3 -13.68 -27.78 -3.72
C THR A 3 -12.39 -27.35 -3.06
N PHE A 4 -11.44 -26.84 -3.84
CA PHE A 4 -10.20 -26.27 -3.35
C PHE A 4 -10.03 -24.86 -3.92
N GLU A 5 -9.36 -24.01 -3.16
CA GLU A 5 -9.07 -22.63 -3.54
C GLU A 5 -7.55 -22.46 -3.63
N PHE A 6 -7.09 -21.71 -4.62
CA PHE A 6 -5.69 -21.38 -4.80
C PHE A 6 -5.55 -19.96 -5.33
N GLU A 7 -4.43 -19.32 -5.00
CA GLU A 7 -4.07 -18.03 -5.58
C GLU A 7 -3.38 -18.24 -6.94
N ALA A 8 -3.81 -17.48 -7.94
CA ALA A 8 -3.25 -17.52 -9.28
C ALA A 8 -2.77 -16.13 -9.68
N SER A 9 -1.64 -16.09 -10.39
CA SER A 9 -1.12 -14.84 -10.95
C SER A 9 -1.64 -14.63 -12.37
N VAL A 10 -1.97 -13.39 -12.72
CA VAL A 10 -2.28 -13.01 -14.11
C VAL A 10 -1.01 -12.44 -14.74
N LYS A 11 -0.58 -13.00 -15.86
CA LYS A 11 0.56 -12.50 -16.64
C LYS A 11 0.28 -12.62 -18.12
N ASN A 12 0.41 -11.51 -18.85
CA ASN A 12 0.11 -11.42 -20.29
C ASN A 12 -1.30 -11.94 -20.62
N ASP A 13 -2.31 -11.46 -19.89
CA ASP A 13 -3.72 -11.85 -20.06
C ASP A 13 -4.03 -13.34 -19.81
N VAL A 14 -3.07 -14.10 -19.27
CA VAL A 14 -3.22 -15.52 -18.92
C VAL A 14 -3.19 -15.71 -17.40
N ILE A 15 -4.17 -16.45 -16.87
CA ILE A 15 -4.19 -16.91 -15.47
C ILE A 15 -3.24 -18.10 -15.34
N LYS A 16 -2.22 -17.97 -14.49
CA LYS A 16 -1.24 -19.02 -14.22
C LYS A 16 -1.60 -19.76 -12.94
N VAL A 17 -2.10 -20.97 -13.11
CA VAL A 17 -2.38 -21.90 -12.02
C VAL A 17 -1.05 -22.46 -11.47
N PRO A 18 -0.84 -22.45 -10.14
CA PRO A 18 0.34 -23.05 -9.53
C PRO A 18 0.47 -24.53 -9.88
N ALA A 19 1.70 -25.00 -10.12
CA ALA A 19 1.98 -26.39 -10.51
C ALA A 19 1.37 -27.44 -9.56
N ALA A 20 1.29 -27.11 -8.26
CA ALA A 20 0.67 -27.94 -7.24
C ALA A 20 -0.80 -28.31 -7.53
N HIS A 21 -1.53 -27.45 -8.25
CA HIS A 21 -2.97 -27.62 -8.51
C HIS A 21 -3.29 -27.96 -9.98
N GLN A 22 -2.29 -28.04 -10.85
CA GLN A 22 -2.53 -28.31 -12.28
C GLN A 22 -3.11 -29.71 -12.51
N ALA A 23 -2.68 -30.71 -11.74
CA ALA A 23 -3.19 -32.08 -11.84
C ALA A 23 -4.67 -32.21 -11.40
N GLU A 24 -5.17 -31.23 -10.65
CA GLU A 24 -6.56 -31.18 -10.17
C GLU A 24 -7.50 -30.58 -11.24
N LEU A 25 -6.94 -29.96 -12.29
CA LEU A 25 -7.67 -29.40 -13.43
C LEU A 25 -7.76 -30.43 -14.56
N VAL A 26 -8.79 -31.27 -14.49
CA VAL A 26 -9.09 -32.30 -15.48
C VAL A 26 -10.21 -31.88 -16.44
N GLU A 27 -10.32 -32.57 -17.58
CA GLU A 27 -11.40 -32.34 -18.54
C GLU A 27 -12.78 -32.50 -17.87
N GLY A 28 -13.68 -31.55 -18.13
CA GLY A 28 -15.01 -31.52 -17.52
C GLY A 28 -15.10 -30.92 -16.12
N ALA A 29 -13.97 -30.50 -15.52
CA ALA A 29 -13.98 -29.77 -14.26
C ALA A 29 -14.71 -28.42 -14.38
N LYS A 30 -15.49 -28.06 -13.35
CA LYS A 30 -16.13 -26.75 -13.22
C LYS A 30 -15.27 -25.86 -12.33
N VAL A 31 -14.93 -24.67 -12.83
CA VAL A 31 -14.07 -23.71 -12.12
C VAL A 31 -14.84 -22.43 -11.84
N LYS A 32 -14.67 -21.87 -10.64
CA LYS A 32 -15.15 -20.53 -10.27
C LYS A 32 -13.94 -19.62 -10.12
N VAL A 33 -13.95 -18.49 -10.82
CA VAL A 33 -12.84 -17.53 -10.81
C VAL A 33 -13.26 -16.28 -10.04
N ILE A 34 -12.43 -15.84 -9.10
CA ILE A 34 -12.57 -14.57 -8.40
C ILE A 34 -11.36 -13.72 -8.79
N VAL A 35 -11.60 -12.56 -9.41
CA VAL A 35 -10.54 -11.64 -9.80
C VAL A 35 -10.40 -10.57 -8.73
N LEU A 36 -9.24 -10.53 -8.08
CA LEU A 36 -8.88 -9.45 -7.17
C LEU A 36 -8.20 -8.34 -7.99
N PRO A 37 -8.80 -7.14 -8.09
CA PRO A 37 -8.19 -6.05 -8.82
C PRO A 37 -6.88 -5.64 -8.15
N SER A 38 -5.83 -5.40 -8.94
CA SER A 38 -4.60 -4.86 -8.39
C SER A 38 -4.79 -3.38 -8.06
N SER A 39 -4.86 -3.06 -6.77
CA SER A 39 -4.82 -1.66 -6.30
C SER A 39 -3.40 -1.07 -6.41
N GLN A 40 -2.44 -1.78 -7.00
CA GLN A 40 -1.05 -1.33 -7.12
C GLN A 40 -0.95 0.01 -7.86
N ALA A 41 -1.74 0.21 -8.93
CA ALA A 41 -1.75 1.48 -9.65
C ALA A 41 -2.28 2.64 -8.78
N GLU A 42 -3.32 2.39 -7.98
CA GLU A 42 -3.89 3.36 -7.05
C GLU A 42 -2.93 3.64 -5.87
N GLN A 43 -2.28 2.61 -5.33
CA GLN A 43 -1.27 2.74 -4.28
C GLN A 43 -0.05 3.55 -4.76
N ILE A 44 0.43 3.30 -5.98
CA ILE A 44 1.52 4.09 -6.58
C ILE A 44 1.09 5.55 -6.76
N GLN A 45 -0.15 5.80 -7.18
CA GLN A 45 -0.69 7.16 -7.28
C GLN A 45 -0.79 7.83 -5.91
N ALA A 46 -1.27 7.12 -4.88
CA ALA A 46 -1.35 7.63 -3.52
C ALA A 46 0.03 7.99 -2.95
N VAL A 47 1.05 7.13 -3.16
CA VAL A 47 2.43 7.42 -2.74
C VAL A 47 3.01 8.61 -3.49
N LYS A 48 2.75 8.73 -4.80
CA LYS A 48 3.18 9.90 -5.59
C LYS A 48 2.50 11.20 -5.11
N ALA A 49 1.22 11.13 -4.76
CA ALA A 49 0.49 12.28 -4.24
C ALA A 49 1.05 12.72 -2.89
N LEU A 50 1.28 11.78 -1.97
CA LEU A 50 1.90 12.05 -0.68
C LEU A 50 3.29 12.67 -0.83
N PHE A 51 4.12 12.14 -1.74
CA PHE A 51 5.46 12.68 -1.96
C PHE A 51 5.45 14.12 -2.51
N LYS A 52 4.47 14.45 -3.36
CA LYS A 52 4.29 15.84 -3.81
C LYS A 52 3.89 16.73 -2.65
N GLU A 53 2.91 16.31 -1.86
CA GLU A 53 2.42 17.06 -0.71
C GLU A 53 3.53 17.34 0.32
N THR A 54 4.37 16.34 0.61
CA THR A 54 5.51 16.51 1.53
C THR A 54 6.58 17.45 0.97
N GLN A 55 6.76 17.53 -0.35
CA GLN A 55 7.65 18.51 -0.98
C GLN A 55 7.12 19.95 -0.91
N PHE A 56 5.80 20.13 -0.79
CA PHE A 56 5.18 21.44 -0.59
C PHE A 56 5.17 21.89 0.86
N LEU A 57 5.52 21.02 1.82
CA LEU A 57 5.63 21.42 3.21
C LEU A 57 6.73 22.47 3.35
N PRO A 58 6.51 23.53 4.14
CA PRO A 58 7.56 24.47 4.49
C PRO A 58 8.76 23.69 5.02
N GLN A 59 9.95 24.02 4.50
CA GLN A 59 11.20 23.57 5.10
C GLN A 59 11.14 23.86 6.60
N ALA A 60 11.53 22.89 7.43
CA ALA A 60 11.52 23.03 8.88
C ALA A 60 12.18 24.38 9.25
N GLN A 61 11.41 25.25 9.89
CA GLN A 61 11.96 26.52 10.37
C GLN A 61 13.01 26.18 11.42
N LEU A 62 14.22 26.71 11.25
CA LEU A 62 15.26 26.64 12.26
C LEU A 62 14.81 27.51 13.44
N ILE A 63 14.28 26.88 14.47
CA ILE A 63 14.05 27.52 15.76
C ILE A 63 15.40 27.51 16.49
N THR A 64 15.84 28.67 16.95
CA THR A 64 17.09 28.82 17.70
C THR A 64 16.91 28.40 19.16
N GLU A 65 18.01 28.00 19.82
CA GLU A 65 18.03 27.70 21.26
C GLU A 65 17.49 28.87 22.12
N ALA A 66 17.72 30.11 21.67
CA ALA A 66 17.23 31.30 22.37
C ALA A 66 15.70 31.44 22.30
N GLU A 67 15.09 31.15 21.15
CA GLU A 67 13.63 31.13 20.98
C GLU A 67 12.99 30.01 21.80
N ILE A 68 13.62 28.82 21.82
CA ILE A 68 13.18 27.70 22.66
C ILE A 68 13.25 28.09 24.15
N ALA A 69 14.34 28.73 24.59
CA ALA A 69 14.51 29.15 25.97
C ALA A 69 13.48 30.22 26.39
N ALA A 70 13.15 31.14 25.48
CA ALA A 70 12.12 32.16 25.69
C ALA A 70 10.72 31.54 25.85
N GLU A 71 10.37 30.57 25.00
CA GLU A 71 9.09 29.84 25.07
C GLU A 71 8.96 29.07 26.40
N ILE A 72 10.03 28.37 26.81
CA ILE A 72 10.07 27.63 28.09
C ILE A 72 9.91 28.59 29.28
N ALA A 73 10.55 29.77 29.22
CA ALA A 73 10.44 30.77 30.27
C ALA A 73 9.02 31.35 30.37
N ALA A 74 8.38 31.65 29.23
CA ALA A 74 7.00 32.13 29.17
C ALA A 74 6.03 31.08 29.76
N TYR A 75 6.16 29.81 29.36
CA TYR A 75 5.36 28.72 29.90
C TYR A 75 5.52 28.57 31.42
N ARG A 76 6.77 28.65 31.93
CA ARG A 76 7.04 28.58 33.37
C ARG A 76 6.53 29.80 34.15
N ALA A 77 6.44 30.95 33.49
CA ALA A 77 5.85 32.16 34.06
C ALA A 77 4.32 32.16 34.06
N GLY A 78 3.69 31.12 33.48
CA GLY A 78 2.23 30.99 33.41
C GLY A 78 1.57 31.94 32.41
N GLN A 79 2.31 32.38 31.39
CA GLN A 79 1.75 33.05 30.21
C GLN A 79 1.23 32.04 29.19
#